data_AF-A0A1I7XEN3-F1
#
_entry.id   AF-A0A1I7XEN3-F1
#
_cell.length_a   1.000
_cell.length_b   1.000
_cell.length_c   1.000
_cell.angle_alpha   90.00
_cell.angle_beta   90.00
_cell.angle_gamma   90.00
#
_symmetry.space_group_name_H-M   'P 1'
#
loop_
_entity.id
_entity.type
_entity.pdbx_description
1 polymer ?
#
loop_
_entity_poly.entity_id
_entity_poly.type
_entity_poly.pdbx_seq_one_letter_code
_entity_poly.pdbx_strand_id
1 'polypeptide(L)' 'MPFGQVPVLEVDGKQLPQTHAIARYLGRKFGLSGKTDFDKAWVDAVADQLKDYLHEIRPYIMAVNGVTDGDVNLIMHH' A
#
# COMPACT_ATOMS: atom_id res chain seq x y z
N MET A 1 -9.96 14.72 6.46
CA MET A 1 -8.76 14.20 5.75
C MET A 1 -7.52 14.43 6.60
N PRO A 2 -7.11 13.45 7.42
CA PRO A 2 -6.05 13.64 8.42
C PRO A 2 -4.69 14.07 7.85
N PHE A 3 -4.32 13.57 6.66
CA PHE A 3 -3.02 13.86 6.03
C PHE A 3 -3.13 14.54 4.66
N GLY A 4 -4.30 15.06 4.29
CA GLY A 4 -4.53 15.65 2.97
C GLY A 4 -4.34 14.68 1.79
N GLN A 5 -4.25 13.38 2.06
CA GLN A 5 -4.05 12.31 1.09
C GLN A 5 -5.19 11.29 1.18
N VAL A 6 -5.47 10.66 0.04
CA VAL A 6 -6.34 9.48 -0.06
C VAL A 6 -5.49 8.22 -0.18
N PRO A 7 -5.98 7.04 0.24
CA PRO A 7 -7.31 6.77 0.82
C PRO A 7 -7.44 7.10 2.31
N VAL A 8 -8.70 7.32 2.74
CA VAL A 8 -9.12 7.44 4.14
C VAL A 8 -10.38 6.59 4.33
N LEU A 9 -10.36 5.68 5.31
CA LEU A 9 -11.53 4.91 5.74
C LEU A 9 -12.26 5.66 6.85
N GLU A 10 -13.59 5.69 6.83
CA GLU A 10 -14.40 6.19 7.94
C GLU A 10 -15.14 5.03 8.63
N VAL A 11 -15.02 4.95 9.95
CA VAL A 11 -15.71 3.95 10.79
C VAL A 11 -16.36 4.68 11.95
N ASP A 12 -17.69 4.71 11.99
CA ASP A 12 -18.48 5.36 13.04
C ASP A 12 -18.07 6.84 13.26
N GLY A 13 -17.87 7.58 12.16
CA GLY A 13 -17.43 8.98 12.17
C GLY A 13 -15.94 9.19 12.50
N LYS A 14 -15.17 8.12 12.73
CA LYS A 14 -13.71 8.20 12.95
C LYS A 14 -12.95 7.92 11.66
N GLN A 15 -11.99 8.78 11.33
CA GLN A 15 -11.18 8.67 10.13
C GLN A 15 -9.87 7.90 10.38
N LEU A 16 -9.61 6.87 9.57
CA LEU A 16 -8.39 6.08 9.51
C LEU A 16 -7.69 6.32 8.17
N PRO A 17 -6.58 7.10 8.14
CA PRO A 17 -5.79 7.31 6.93
C PRO A 17 -4.82 6.13 6.68
N GLN A 18 -4.11 6.17 5.55
CA GLN A 18 -3.06 5.22 5.13
C GLN A 18 -3.58 3.85 4.65
N THR A 19 -3.35 3.54 3.38
CA THR A 19 -3.78 2.30 2.72
C THR A 19 -3.46 1.04 3.52
N HIS A 20 -2.23 0.91 4.03
CA HIS A 20 -1.80 -0.29 4.78
C HIS A 20 -2.44 -0.38 6.17
N ALA A 21 -2.64 0.76 6.85
CA ALA A 21 -3.33 0.77 8.14
C ALA A 21 -4.81 0.38 7.99
N ILE A 22 -5.46 0.89 6.95
CA ILE A 22 -6.82 0.52 6.54
C ILE A 22 -6.91 -0.99 6.24
N ALA A 23 -6.01 -1.51 5.40
CA ALA A 23 -5.98 -2.92 5.03
C ALA A 23 -5.80 -3.84 6.24
N ARG A 24 -4.86 -3.52 7.15
CA ARG A 24 -4.67 -4.29 8.39
C ARG A 24 -5.89 -4.22 9.32
N TYR A 25 -6.51 -3.04 9.45
CA TYR A 25 -7.71 -2.88 10.27
C TYR A 25 -8.85 -3.77 9.76
N LEU A 26 -9.15 -3.71 8.45
CA LEU A 26 -10.18 -4.54 7.84
C LEU A 26 -9.81 -6.03 7.87
N GLY A 27 -8.55 -6.36 7.62
CA GLY A 27 -8.04 -7.73 7.72
C GLY A 27 -8.27 -8.33 9.11
N ARG A 28 -7.96 -7.59 10.18
CA ARG A 28 -8.23 -8.05 11.56
C ARG A 28 -9.73 -8.15 11.82
N LYS A 29 -10.52 -7.16 11.38
CA LYS A 29 -11.97 -7.10 11.57
C LYS A 29 -12.70 -8.29 10.92
N PHE A 30 -12.21 -8.78 9.79
CA PHE A 30 -12.82 -9.85 9.02
C PHE A 30 -12.07 -11.19 9.11
N GLY A 31 -11.07 -11.32 9.98
CA GLY A 31 -10.34 -12.58 10.20
C GLY A 31 -9.38 -12.99 9.07
N LEU A 32 -8.90 -12.03 8.29
CA LEU A 32 -8.00 -12.23 7.14
C LEU A 32 -6.51 -11.97 7.46
N SER A 33 -6.16 -11.70 8.72
CA SER A 33 -4.78 -11.36 9.13
C SER A 33 -4.00 -12.53 9.75
N GLY A 34 -4.44 -13.78 9.57
CA GLY A 34 -3.82 -14.95 10.21
C GLY A 34 -4.39 -15.25 11.60
N LYS A 35 -4.04 -16.43 12.14
CA LYS A 35 -4.64 -16.96 13.39
C LYS A 35 -3.75 -16.72 14.59
N THR A 36 -2.44 -16.78 14.41
CA THR A 36 -1.44 -16.55 15.46
C THR A 36 -0.81 -15.16 15.33
N ASP A 37 -0.10 -14.71 16.36
CA ASP A 37 0.65 -13.47 16.28
C ASP A 37 1.81 -13.55 15.30
N PHE A 38 2.38 -14.74 15.11
CA PHE A 38 3.41 -14.97 14.09
C PHE A 38 2.83 -14.93 12.67
N ASP A 39 1.62 -15.46 12.44
CA ASP A 39 0.95 -15.34 11.15
C ASP A 39 0.69 -13.87 10.79
N LYS A 40 0.23 -13.07 11.77
CA LYS A 40 0.00 -11.63 11.59
C LYS A 40 1.30 -10.91 11.25
N ALA A 41 2.39 -11.23 11.93
CA ALA A 41 3.70 -10.67 11.63
C ALA A 41 4.16 -11.00 10.22
N TRP A 42 3.89 -12.22 9.74
CA TRP A 42 4.18 -12.61 8.35
C TRP A 42 3.32 -11.87 7.33
N VAL A 43 2.03 -11.68 7.60
CA VAL A 43 1.15 -10.86 6.75
C VAL A 43 1.66 -9.42 6.67
N ASP A 44 2.07 -8.85 7.81
CA ASP A 44 2.64 -7.50 7.85
C ASP A 44 3.96 -7.43 7.06
N ALA A 45 4.85 -8.42 7.20
CA ALA A 45 6.11 -8.48 6.46
C ALA A 45 5.92 -8.55 4.93
N VAL A 46 4.97 -9.36 4.46
CA VAL A 46 4.65 -9.46 3.02
C VAL A 46 4.05 -8.15 2.49
N ALA A 47 3.19 -7.50 3.28
CA ALA A 47 2.62 -6.22 2.91
C ALA A 47 3.69 -5.11 2.83
N ASP A 48 4.65 -5.10 3.75
CA ASP A 48 5.76 -4.15 3.73
C ASP A 48 6.70 -4.43 2.55
N GLN A 49 6.98 -5.69 2.22
CA GLN A 49 7.75 -6.04 1.01
C GLN A 49 7.07 -5.57 -0.27
N LEU A 50 5.74 -5.71 -0.37
CA LEU A 50 4.97 -5.21 -1.51
C LEU A 50 5.06 -3.68 -1.62
N LYS A 51 5.04 -2.98 -0.48
CA LYS A 51 5.20 -1.51 -0.45
C LYS A 51 6.56 -1.08 -0.97
N ASP A 52 7.63 -1.77 -0.56
CA ASP A 52 8.99 -1.48 -1.01
C ASP A 52 9.14 -1.75 -2.51
N TYR A 53 8.59 -2.87 -3.00
CA TYR A 53 8.52 -3.16 -4.43
C TYR A 53 7.79 -2.06 -5.22
N LEU A 54 6.61 -1.63 -4.74
CA LEU A 54 5.84 -0.55 -5.39
C LEU A 54 6.60 0.78 -5.38
N HIS A 55 7.43 1.03 -4.37
CA HIS A 55 8.29 2.19 -4.31
C HIS A 55 9.39 2.11 -5.38
N GLU A 56 10.01 0.95 -5.55
CA GLU A 56 11.05 0.70 -6.55
C GLU A 56 10.53 0.88 -7.98
N ILE A 57 9.36 0.33 -8.30
CA ILE A 57 8.76 0.44 -9.64
C ILE A 57 8.00 1.76 -9.88
N ARG A 58 7.99 2.68 -8.90
CA ARG A 58 7.25 3.93 -8.99
C ARG A 58 7.59 4.76 -10.23
N PRO A 59 8.87 4.93 -10.65
CA PRO A 59 9.20 5.68 -11.87
C PRO A 59 8.56 5.06 -13.12
N TYR A 60 8.58 3.73 -13.22
CA TYR A 60 7.94 3.00 -14.30
C TYR A 60 6.41 3.23 -14.31
N ILE A 61 5.75 3.06 -13.15
CA ILE A 61 4.32 3.31 -13.02
C ILE A 61 3.96 4.75 -13.40
N MET A 62 4.75 5.74 -12.97
CA MET A 62 4.51 7.14 -13.30
C MET A 62 4.66 7.42 -14.81
N ALA A 63 5.65 6.82 -15.47
CA ALA A 63 5.85 6.94 -16.91
C ALA A 63 4.71 6.28 -17.71
N VAL A 64 4.30 5.05 -17.36
CA VAL A 64 3.18 4.35 -18.02
C VAL A 64 1.86 5.11 -17.88
N ASN A 65 1.64 5.78 -16.74
CA ASN A 65 0.44 6.58 -16.51
C ASN A 65 0.53 8.01 -17.07
N GLY A 66 1.60 8.36 -17.81
CA GLY A 66 1.77 9.68 -18.42
C GLY A 66 1.95 10.82 -17.43
N VAL A 67 2.33 10.50 -16.19
CA VAL A 67 2.55 11.51 -15.13
C VAL A 67 3.92 12.18 -15.27
N THR A 68 4.87 11.50 -15.88
CA THR A 68 6.23 12.01 -16.15
C THR A 68 6.59 11.79 -17.60
N ASP A 69 7.17 12.82 -18.24
CA ASP A 69 7.78 12.74 -19.56
C ASP A 69 9.10 11.95 -19.46
N GLY A 70 9.01 10.62 -19.39
CA GLY A 70 10.15 9.71 -19.33
C GLY A 70 9.96 8.58 -20.32
N ASP A 71 10.99 8.28 -21.12
CA ASP A 71 10.97 7.13 -22.02
C ASP A 71 10.91 5.84 -21.19
N VAL A 72 9.76 5.18 -21.23
CA VAL A 72 9.46 3.95 -20.48
C VAL A 72 10.52 2.88 -20.74
N ASN A 73 11.16 2.90 -21.91
CA ASN A 73 12.19 1.95 -22.30
C ASN A 73 13.53 2.17 -21.57
N LEU A 74 13.84 3.40 -21.14
CA LEU A 74 15.09 3.71 -20.44
C LEU A 74 15.06 3.27 -18.97
N ILE A 75 13.86 3.17 -18.39
CA ILE A 75 13.64 2.88 -16.96
C ILE A 75 13.79 1.37 -16.66
N MET A 76 13.71 0.50 -17.66
CA MET A 76 13.71 -0.96 -17.51
C MET A 76 15.08 -1.64 -17.74
N HIS A 77 16.18 -0.88 -17.80
CA HIS A 77 17.52 -1.42 -18.09
C HIS A 77 18.30 -1.97 -16.88
N HIS A 78 17.62 -2.60 -15.91
CA HIS A 78 18.26 -3.35 -14.82
C HIS A 78 17.95 -4.84 -14.90
#